data_AF-C4JHY2-F1
#
_entry.id   AF-C4JHY2-F1
#
_cell.length_a   1.000
_cell.length_b   1.000
_cell.length_c   1.000
_cell.angle_alpha   90.00
_cell.angle_beta   90.00
_cell.angle_gamma   90.00
#
_symmetry.space_group_name_H-M   'P 1'
#
loop_
_entity.id
_entity.type
_entity.pdbx_description
1 polymer ?
#
loop_
_entity_poly.entity_id
_entity_poly.type
_entity_poly.pdbx_seq_one_letter_code
_entity_poly.pdbx_strand_id
1 'polypeptide(L)'
;MSENGPKQSERHPRTVRCLKCQRVVGEMQPLLDGIVLFKSDLSVLRRPCDAATDDLTIQWETYPVDMIISAQLLEQIERTGARRYILHRDDDNATSSGILVWIFNPYFRYSCSETNFSTDLHTGVGDGKDDWLAITAQRAMKLFYQFIPNIQALLNPKKGTPSSVSLEELPLPGHIYEEVECVLTKRNVLLPKSARQFKEWKASLFHVFEESDF
;
A
#
# COMPACT_ATOMS: atom_id res chain seq x y z
N MET A 1 -13.31 7.49 51.23
CA MET A 1 -12.21 6.57 50.89
C MET A 1 -12.29 6.34 49.39
N SER A 2 -11.46 7.05 48.64
CA SER A 2 -11.45 7.01 47.19
C SER A 2 -10.38 6.02 46.73
N GLU A 3 -10.80 4.91 46.14
CA GLU A 3 -9.89 4.03 45.40
C GLU A 3 -9.64 4.64 44.02
N ASN A 4 -8.52 5.35 43.88
CA ASN A 4 -7.95 5.68 42.59
C ASN A 4 -7.27 4.42 42.05
N GLY A 5 -7.96 3.67 41.19
CA GLY A 5 -7.34 2.65 40.36
C GLY A 5 -6.27 3.26 39.44
N PRO A 6 -5.19 2.53 39.09
CA PRO A 6 -4.13 3.09 38.26
C PRO A 6 -4.68 3.35 36.85
N LYS A 7 -4.54 4.60 36.40
CA LYS A 7 -4.76 4.97 34.99
C LYS A 7 -3.84 4.11 34.12
N GLN A 8 -4.44 3.27 33.28
CA GLN A 8 -3.70 2.58 32.22
C GLN A 8 -3.08 3.65 31.33
N SER A 9 -1.77 3.85 31.44
CA SER A 9 -1.01 4.65 30.50
C SER A 9 -1.02 3.90 29.18
N GLU A 10 -1.81 4.37 28.22
CA GLU A 10 -1.70 3.98 26.82
C GLU A 10 -0.26 4.23 26.35
N ARG A 11 0.56 3.19 26.39
CA ARG A 11 1.94 3.24 25.92
C ARG A 11 1.88 3.35 24.41
N HIS A 12 2.06 4.57 23.91
CA HIS A 12 2.10 4.83 22.48
C HIS A 12 3.21 3.98 21.84
N PRO A 13 3.00 3.42 20.64
CA PRO A 13 4.02 2.67 19.92
C PRO A 13 5.28 3.52 19.75
N ARG A 14 6.45 2.98 20.08
CA ARG A 14 7.72 3.68 19.85
C ARG A 14 8.20 3.39 18.45
N THR A 15 8.44 4.42 17.64
CA THR A 15 8.94 4.25 16.27
C THR A 15 10.32 3.61 16.23
N VAL A 16 10.52 2.65 15.33
CA VAL A 16 11.81 2.02 15.02
C VAL A 16 12.38 2.67 13.76
N ARG A 17 13.65 3.09 13.82
CA ARG A 17 14.31 3.84 12.74
C ARG A 17 15.56 3.14 12.26
N CYS A 18 15.81 3.24 10.96
CA CYS A 18 17.08 2.81 10.37
C CYS A 18 18.22 3.70 10.89
N LEU A 19 19.29 3.10 11.43
CA LEU A 19 20.44 3.85 11.96
C LEU A 19 21.15 4.69 10.88
N LYS A 20 21.14 4.24 9.62
CA LYS A 20 21.85 4.88 8.52
C LYS A 20 21.08 6.05 7.90
N CYS A 21 19.80 5.86 7.59
CA CYS A 21 19.00 6.87 6.89
C CYS A 21 17.91 7.53 7.74
N GLN A 22 17.75 7.11 9.01
CA GLN A 22 16.77 7.64 9.97
C GLN A 22 15.29 7.50 9.57
N ARG A 23 15.01 6.82 8.44
CA ARG A 23 13.65 6.46 8.03
C ARG A 23 13.01 5.54 9.06
N VAL A 24 11.71 5.74 9.31
CA VAL A 24 10.91 4.83 10.14
C VAL A 24 10.71 3.53 9.37
N VAL A 25 11.06 2.41 9.99
CA VAL A 25 10.96 1.06 9.38
C VAL A 25 9.98 0.15 10.12
N GLY A 26 9.40 0.65 11.21
CA GLY A 26 8.46 -0.10 12.03
C GLY A 26 8.17 0.57 13.35
N GLU A 27 7.52 -0.18 14.23
CA GLU A 27 7.07 0.27 15.54
C GLU A 27 7.26 -0.84 16.58
N MET A 28 7.63 -0.43 17.78
CA MET A 28 7.62 -1.30 18.94
C MET A 28 6.18 -1.41 19.44
N GLN A 29 5.64 -2.63 19.44
CA GLN A 29 4.32 -2.93 19.98
C GLN A 29 4.43 -3.44 21.42
N PRO A 30 3.94 -2.68 22.41
CA PRO A 30 4.02 -3.09 23.82
C PRO A 30 3.27 -4.39 24.12
N LEU A 31 2.21 -4.70 23.36
CA LEU A 31 1.39 -5.90 23.55
C LEU A 31 2.08 -7.19 23.11
N LEU A 32 3.00 -7.09 22.14
CA LEU A 32 3.74 -8.23 21.59
C LEU A 32 5.14 -8.37 22.20
N ASP A 33 5.54 -7.43 23.06
CA ASP A 33 6.93 -7.24 23.51
C ASP A 33 7.93 -7.35 22.34
N GLY A 34 7.56 -6.74 21.22
CA GLY A 34 8.18 -7.02 19.93
C GLY A 34 8.16 -5.83 18.99
N ILE A 35 8.85 -6.00 17.86
CA ILE A 35 8.94 -5.00 16.80
C ILE A 35 8.09 -5.46 15.62
N VAL A 36 7.18 -4.60 15.16
CA VAL A 36 6.44 -4.78 13.92
C VAL A 36 7.10 -3.91 12.86
N LEU A 37 7.62 -4.53 11.82
CA LEU A 37 8.27 -3.83 10.71
C LEU A 37 7.27 -3.61 9.56
N PHE A 38 7.42 -2.49 8.87
CA PHE A 38 6.60 -2.17 7.71
C PHE A 38 7.12 -2.89 6.47
N LYS A 39 6.27 -3.73 5.86
CA LYS A 39 6.67 -4.55 4.71
C LYS A 39 7.17 -3.74 3.51
N SER A 40 6.62 -2.54 3.29
CA SER A 40 7.03 -1.62 2.23
C SER A 40 8.43 -1.03 2.41
N ASP A 41 8.97 -1.06 3.63
CA ASP A 41 10.30 -0.52 3.97
C ASP A 41 11.37 -1.61 4.08
N LEU A 42 11.04 -2.86 3.72
CA LEU A 42 11.95 -4.00 3.81
C LEU A 42 12.27 -4.58 2.44
N SER A 43 13.51 -5.06 2.31
CA SER A 43 13.92 -5.93 1.21
C SER A 43 14.03 -7.38 1.72
N VAL A 44 13.60 -8.33 0.90
CA VAL A 44 13.66 -9.76 1.18
C VAL A 44 14.80 -10.37 0.39
N LEU A 45 15.68 -11.10 1.07
CA LEU A 45 16.71 -11.89 0.40
C LEU A 45 16.10 -13.21 -0.07
N ARG A 46 16.08 -13.44 -1.39
CA ARG A 46 15.78 -14.74 -1.95
C ARG A 46 17.06 -15.56 -2.13
N ARG A 47 17.03 -16.79 -1.62
CA ARG A 47 18.03 -17.81 -1.95
C ARG A 47 17.32 -18.88 -2.77
N PRO A 48 17.69 -19.09 -4.03
CA PRO A 48 17.16 -20.21 -4.81
C PRO A 48 17.44 -21.52 -4.06
N CYS A 49 16.41 -22.37 -3.87
CA CYS A 49 16.58 -23.66 -3.21
C CYS A 49 17.27 -24.71 -4.10
N ASP A 50 17.36 -24.48 -5.41
CA ASP A 50 17.79 -25.49 -6.40
C ASP A 50 19.09 -25.12 -7.13
N ALA A 51 20.14 -24.78 -6.40
CA ALA A 51 21.46 -24.54 -7.00
C ALA A 51 22.38 -25.76 -6.79
N ALA A 52 22.32 -26.72 -7.71
CA ALA A 52 23.39 -27.71 -7.93
C ALA A 52 24.64 -27.09 -8.58
N THR A 53 24.67 -25.76 -8.75
CA THR A 53 25.75 -24.98 -9.34
C THR A 53 26.05 -23.78 -8.45
N ASP A 54 27.33 -23.62 -8.12
CA ASP A 54 27.96 -22.72 -7.14
C ASP A 54 27.86 -21.20 -7.47
N ASP A 55 26.85 -20.78 -8.25
CA ASP A 55 26.62 -19.37 -8.60
C ASP A 55 25.48 -18.79 -7.75
N LEU A 56 25.81 -18.54 -6.47
CA LEU A 56 24.91 -17.94 -5.50
C LEU A 56 24.73 -16.43 -5.77
N THR A 57 23.99 -16.08 -6.82
CA THR A 57 23.52 -14.71 -7.00
C THR A 57 22.44 -14.38 -5.96
N ILE A 58 22.86 -13.74 -4.88
CA ILE A 58 22.00 -13.18 -3.83
C ILE A 58 21.10 -12.11 -4.46
N GLN A 59 19.79 -12.40 -4.58
CA GLN A 59 18.81 -11.45 -5.11
C GLN A 59 18.00 -10.85 -3.96
N TRP A 60 18.14 -9.54 -3.76
CA TRP A 60 17.29 -8.77 -2.86
C TRP A 60 16.08 -8.24 -3.63
N GLU A 61 14.89 -8.50 -3.11
CA GLU A 61 13.64 -8.01 -3.67
C GLU A 61 13.00 -6.98 -2.75
N THR A 62 12.36 -5.96 -3.32
CA THR A 62 11.60 -4.95 -2.57
C THR A 62 10.22 -4.82 -3.20
N TYR A 63 9.19 -4.71 -2.37
CA TYR A 63 7.81 -4.61 -2.83
C TYR A 63 7.30 -3.16 -2.68
N PRO A 64 6.68 -2.59 -3.72
CA PRO A 64 6.24 -1.20 -3.68
C PRO A 64 5.03 -1.04 -2.73
N VAL A 65 4.87 0.16 -2.16
CA VAL A 65 3.84 0.43 -1.15
C VAL A 65 2.44 0.02 -1.61
N ASP A 66 2.09 0.30 -2.86
CA ASP A 66 0.76 0.02 -3.39
C ASP A 66 0.48 -1.48 -3.56
N MET A 67 1.51 -2.31 -3.69
CA MET A 67 1.36 -3.77 -3.68
C MET A 67 1.06 -4.28 -2.27
N ILE A 68 1.72 -3.71 -1.27
CA ILE A 68 1.44 -4.04 0.14
C ILE A 68 0.04 -3.58 0.54
N ILE A 69 -0.34 -2.35 0.15
CA ILE A 69 -1.68 -1.80 0.41
C ILE A 69 -2.75 -2.56 -0.36
N SER A 70 -2.51 -2.96 -1.61
CA SER A 70 -3.49 -3.76 -2.36
C SER A 70 -3.71 -5.12 -1.71
N ALA A 71 -2.66 -5.78 -1.21
CA ALA A 71 -2.80 -7.05 -0.48
C ALA A 71 -3.67 -6.88 0.78
N GLN A 72 -3.46 -5.81 1.55
CA GLN A 72 -4.28 -5.50 2.71
C GLN A 72 -5.74 -5.19 2.34
N LEU A 73 -5.96 -4.41 1.27
CA LEU A 73 -7.31 -4.13 0.78
C LEU A 73 -8.02 -5.39 0.27
N LEU A 74 -7.29 -6.30 -0.40
CA LEU A 74 -7.85 -7.58 -0.85
C LEU A 74 -8.30 -8.44 0.33
N GLU A 75 -7.47 -8.57 1.38
CA GLU A 75 -7.84 -9.26 2.62
C GLU A 75 -9.09 -8.66 3.25
N GLN A 76 -9.17 -7.33 3.34
CA GLN A 76 -10.34 -6.66 3.90
C GLN A 76 -11.60 -6.86 3.02
N ILE A 77 -11.47 -6.80 1.68
CA ILE A 77 -12.58 -7.07 0.75
C ILE A 77 -13.11 -8.50 0.95
N GLU A 78 -12.22 -9.49 1.12
CA GLU A 78 -12.62 -10.88 1.36
C GLU A 78 -13.32 -11.05 2.71
N ARG A 79 -12.86 -10.34 3.75
CA ARG A 79 -13.39 -10.43 5.10
C ARG A 79 -14.72 -9.70 5.31
N THR A 80 -14.87 -8.50 4.74
CA THR A 80 -16.02 -7.62 5.00
C THR A 80 -16.96 -7.49 3.81
N GLY A 81 -16.51 -7.83 2.60
CA GLY A 81 -17.22 -7.55 1.35
C GLY A 81 -17.23 -6.06 0.96
N ALA A 82 -16.67 -5.17 1.79
CA ALA A 82 -16.65 -3.74 1.53
C ALA A 82 -15.68 -3.40 0.41
N ARG A 83 -16.03 -2.38 -0.38
CA ARG A 83 -15.21 -1.91 -1.51
C ARG A 83 -14.87 -0.43 -1.43
N ARG A 84 -15.35 0.26 -0.38
CA ARG A 84 -15.03 1.66 -0.14
C ARG A 84 -14.25 1.76 1.16
N TYR A 85 -13.09 2.41 1.09
CA TYR A 85 -12.21 2.55 2.23
C TYR A 85 -11.81 4.01 2.38
N ILE A 86 -11.66 4.47 3.62
CA ILE A 86 -10.97 5.71 3.94
C ILE A 86 -9.56 5.34 4.39
N LEU A 87 -8.59 5.74 3.59
CA LEU A 87 -7.19 5.71 3.98
C LEU A 87 -6.89 6.98 4.75
N HIS A 88 -6.35 6.89 5.96
CA HIS A 88 -5.98 8.06 6.75
C HIS A 88 -4.70 7.79 7.55
N ARG A 89 -4.06 8.86 8.01
CA ARG A 89 -2.88 8.74 8.87
C ARG A 89 -3.28 8.16 10.22
N ASP A 90 -2.44 7.29 10.74
CA ASP A 90 -2.48 6.73 12.08
C ASP A 90 -1.47 7.45 12.99
N ASP A 91 -1.55 8.79 13.06
CA ASP A 91 -0.73 9.59 13.94
C ASP A 91 -1.59 10.57 14.76
N ASP A 92 -1.13 10.86 15.99
CA ASP A 92 -1.82 11.76 16.94
C ASP A 92 -2.01 13.18 16.39
N ASN A 93 -1.29 13.52 15.32
CA ASN A 93 -1.40 14.78 14.62
C ASN A 93 -2.58 14.75 13.64
N ALA A 94 -3.74 14.33 14.16
CA ALA A 94 -4.94 13.95 13.45
C ALA A 94 -5.38 15.04 12.45
N THR A 95 -4.83 14.97 11.24
CA THR A 95 -5.41 15.70 10.12
C THR A 95 -6.74 15.03 9.85
N SER A 96 -7.83 15.80 9.89
CA SER A 96 -9.15 15.29 9.49
C SER A 96 -9.21 14.92 8.00
N SER A 97 -8.11 15.01 7.26
CA SER A 97 -8.04 14.63 5.85
C SER A 97 -7.70 13.15 5.65
N GLY A 98 -8.11 12.62 4.52
CA GLY A 98 -7.77 11.26 4.09
C GLY A 98 -8.11 11.04 2.62
N ILE A 99 -7.97 9.80 2.18
CA ILE A 99 -8.21 9.39 0.81
C ILE A 99 -9.40 8.45 0.81
N LEU A 100 -10.50 8.85 0.21
CA LEU A 100 -11.61 7.96 -0.05
C LEU A 100 -11.29 7.15 -1.31
N VAL A 101 -11.16 5.83 -1.16
CA VAL A 101 -10.92 4.91 -2.27
C VAL A 101 -12.14 4.01 -2.50
N TRP A 102 -12.44 3.75 -3.76
CA TRP A 102 -13.45 2.81 -4.19
C TRP A 102 -12.85 1.80 -5.15
N ILE A 103 -12.73 0.55 -4.69
CA ILE A 103 -12.18 -0.56 -5.46
C ILE A 103 -13.22 -1.03 -6.47
N PHE A 104 -12.99 -0.72 -7.74
CA PHE A 104 -13.90 -1.08 -8.83
C PHE A 104 -13.62 -2.49 -9.33
N ASN A 105 -12.35 -2.78 -9.64
CA ASN A 105 -11.93 -4.11 -10.06
C ASN A 105 -10.68 -4.55 -9.26
N PRO A 106 -10.80 -5.52 -8.34
CA PRO A 106 -9.66 -6.02 -7.55
C PRO A 106 -8.66 -6.83 -8.39
N TYR A 107 -9.08 -7.38 -9.53
CA TYR A 107 -8.25 -8.21 -10.41
C TYR A 107 -8.39 -7.76 -11.86
N PHE A 108 -7.55 -6.81 -12.25
CA PHE A 108 -7.38 -6.35 -13.63
C PHE A 108 -5.97 -6.69 -14.11
N ARG A 109 -5.79 -6.85 -15.42
CA ARG A 109 -4.47 -7.00 -16.03
C ARG A 109 -4.24 -5.90 -17.04
N TYR A 110 -3.03 -5.35 -17.03
CA TYR A 110 -2.63 -4.29 -17.94
C TYR A 110 -1.19 -4.47 -18.40
N SER A 111 -0.89 -3.88 -19.54
CA SER A 111 0.44 -3.84 -20.10
C SER A 111 0.80 -2.38 -20.37
N CYS A 112 1.99 -1.98 -19.97
CA CYS A 112 2.51 -0.64 -20.18
C CYS A 112 3.93 -0.73 -20.71
N SER A 113 4.30 0.16 -21.62
CA SER A 113 5.64 0.23 -22.21
C SER A 113 6.62 1.10 -21.41
N GLU A 114 6.26 1.49 -20.18
CA GLU A 114 7.07 2.43 -19.42
C GLU A 114 8.22 1.71 -18.70
N THR A 115 9.44 2.05 -19.10
CA THR A 115 10.71 1.46 -18.69
C THR A 115 11.14 1.78 -17.25
N ASN A 116 10.38 2.60 -16.51
CA ASN A 116 10.74 3.08 -15.17
C ASN A 116 10.00 2.35 -14.04
N PHE A 117 9.11 1.41 -14.36
CA PHE A 117 8.21 0.76 -13.41
C PHE A 117 8.24 -0.76 -13.47
N SER A 118 9.15 -1.35 -14.24
CA SER A 118 9.48 -2.76 -14.07
C SER A 118 10.00 -2.93 -12.65
N THR A 119 9.20 -3.58 -11.80
CA THR A 119 9.77 -4.46 -10.80
C THR A 119 10.69 -5.39 -11.56
N ASP A 120 11.99 -5.24 -11.37
CA ASP A 120 13.03 -6.05 -11.99
C ASP A 120 12.69 -7.54 -11.81
N LEU A 121 12.02 -8.11 -12.80
CA LEU A 121 11.69 -9.52 -12.84
C LEU A 121 11.93 -10.00 -14.26
N HIS A 122 13.10 -10.63 -14.42
CA HIS A 122 13.75 -11.13 -15.64
C HIS A 122 14.21 -10.02 -16.60
N THR A 123 15.50 -9.74 -16.82
CA THR A 123 16.66 -10.62 -17.07
C THR A 123 17.93 -9.84 -16.69
N GLY A 124 18.84 -10.39 -15.90
CA GLY A 124 19.91 -11.24 -16.42
C GLY A 124 20.99 -10.38 -17.11
N VAL A 125 22.19 -10.32 -16.52
CA VAL A 125 23.38 -9.73 -17.15
C VAL A 125 23.59 -10.39 -18.51
N GLY A 126 23.18 -9.70 -19.56
CA GLY A 126 23.41 -10.04 -20.95
C GLY A 126 24.27 -8.94 -21.55
N ASP A 127 25.46 -9.33 -21.97
CA ASP A 127 26.38 -8.52 -22.75
C ASP A 127 25.64 -7.85 -23.92
N GLY A 128 26.08 -6.65 -24.29
CA GLY A 128 25.22 -5.64 -24.90
C GLY A 128 24.39 -6.04 -26.13
N LYS A 129 23.33 -5.26 -26.35
CA LYS A 129 22.54 -5.12 -27.60
C LYS A 129 21.42 -6.16 -27.77
N ASP A 130 20.37 -6.02 -26.97
CA ASP A 130 18.97 -5.95 -27.43
C ASP A 130 18.07 -5.72 -26.19
N ASP A 131 17.69 -4.45 -25.99
CA ASP A 131 16.73 -4.01 -24.97
C ASP A 131 15.33 -4.48 -25.40
N TRP A 132 15.02 -5.75 -25.18
CA TRP A 132 13.71 -6.32 -25.46
C TRP A 132 12.72 -5.74 -24.46
N LEU A 133 11.88 -4.82 -24.93
CA LEU A 133 10.65 -4.36 -24.29
C LEU A 133 9.81 -5.57 -23.87
N ALA A 134 10.06 -6.10 -22.68
CA ALA A 134 9.26 -7.15 -22.08
C ALA A 134 7.93 -6.53 -21.64
N ILE A 135 6.99 -6.42 -22.58
CA ILE A 135 5.61 -6.05 -22.30
C ILE A 135 4.95 -7.25 -21.62
N THR A 136 5.23 -7.46 -20.34
CA THR A 136 4.55 -8.47 -19.53
C THR A 136 3.22 -7.89 -19.04
N ALA A 137 2.17 -8.70 -19.08
CA ALA A 137 0.87 -8.31 -18.53
C ALA A 137 0.93 -8.37 -17.01
N GLN A 138 0.83 -7.23 -16.34
CA GLN A 138 0.90 -7.09 -14.89
C GLN A 138 -0.51 -7.12 -14.28
N ARG A 139 -0.68 -7.77 -13.13
CA ARG A 139 -1.91 -7.63 -12.32
C ARG A 139 -1.97 -6.30 -11.58
N ALA A 140 -3.17 -5.74 -11.56
CA ALA A 140 -3.47 -4.53 -10.82
C ALA A 140 -4.90 -4.51 -10.26
N MET A 141 -5.07 -3.74 -9.21
CA MET A 141 -6.35 -3.30 -8.67
C MET A 141 -6.70 -1.95 -9.28
N LYS A 142 -7.81 -1.87 -10.02
CA LYS A 142 -8.38 -0.62 -10.50
C LYS A 142 -9.26 -0.01 -9.41
N LEU A 143 -8.91 1.19 -9.00
CA LEU A 143 -9.64 1.94 -7.99
C LEU A 143 -9.91 3.38 -8.42
N PHE A 144 -10.95 3.94 -7.83
CA PHE A 144 -11.29 5.35 -7.90
C PHE A 144 -10.92 6.01 -6.58
N TYR A 145 -10.42 7.25 -6.62
CA TYR A 145 -9.99 7.94 -5.41
C TYR A 145 -10.36 9.43 -5.39
N GLN A 146 -10.52 9.95 -4.17
CA GLN A 146 -10.74 11.36 -3.86
C GLN A 146 -9.96 11.74 -2.60
N PHE A 147 -9.36 12.93 -2.62
CA PHE A 147 -8.82 13.54 -1.42
C PHE A 147 -9.95 14.22 -0.65
N ILE A 148 -10.15 13.81 0.59
CA ILE A 148 -11.21 14.28 1.46
C ILE A 148 -10.57 15.14 2.55
N PRO A 149 -10.93 16.42 2.70
CA PRO A 149 -10.36 17.28 3.73
C PRO A 149 -10.93 17.02 5.13
N ASN A 150 -12.12 16.41 5.20
CA ASN A 150 -12.82 16.09 6.46
C ASN A 150 -13.48 14.71 6.39
N ILE A 151 -12.73 13.67 6.76
CA ILE A 151 -13.18 12.27 6.82
C ILE A 151 -14.20 12.04 7.93
N GLN A 152 -14.19 12.86 8.99
CA GLN A 152 -15.14 12.72 10.11
C GLN A 152 -16.58 12.94 9.66
N ALA A 153 -16.80 13.80 8.66
CA ALA A 153 -18.11 13.98 8.07
C ALA A 153 -18.63 12.72 7.32
N LEU A 154 -17.73 11.85 6.86
CA LEU A 154 -18.05 10.59 6.19
C LEU A 154 -18.24 9.44 7.18
N LEU A 155 -17.37 9.35 8.18
CA LEU A 155 -17.39 8.31 9.22
C LEU A 155 -18.54 8.51 10.21
N ASN A 156 -18.79 9.77 10.57
CA ASN A 156 -19.79 10.16 11.56
C ASN A 156 -20.81 11.13 10.93
N PRO A 157 -21.65 10.64 9.99
CA PRO A 157 -22.64 11.49 9.34
C PRO A 157 -23.63 12.07 10.36
N LYS A 158 -24.04 13.33 10.15
CA LYS A 158 -25.07 13.97 10.97
C LYS A 158 -26.35 13.12 10.97
N LYS A 159 -27.06 13.11 12.11
CA LYS A 159 -28.34 12.41 12.26
C LYS A 159 -29.30 12.79 11.12
N GLY A 160 -29.77 11.79 10.38
CA GLY A 160 -30.67 11.96 9.23
C GLY A 160 -30.00 11.86 7.86
N THR A 161 -28.66 11.87 7.79
CA THR A 161 -27.93 11.56 6.56
C THR A 161 -27.64 10.05 6.50
N PRO A 162 -27.90 9.36 5.38
CA PRO A 162 -27.56 7.95 5.27
C PRO A 162 -26.05 7.75 5.42
N SER A 163 -25.65 6.88 6.35
CA SER A 163 -24.29 6.36 6.37
C SER A 163 -24.05 5.53 5.11
N SER A 164 -22.85 5.62 4.54
CA SER A 164 -22.47 4.77 3.40
C SER A 164 -22.31 3.33 3.92
N VAL A 165 -23.38 2.54 3.85
CA VAL A 165 -23.34 1.10 4.10
C VAL A 165 -22.20 0.51 3.25
N SER A 166 -21.20 -0.12 3.88
CA SER A 166 -19.97 -0.66 3.25
C SER A 166 -18.78 0.31 3.09
N LEU A 167 -18.66 1.32 3.95
CA LEU A 167 -17.47 2.17 4.10
C LEU A 167 -16.63 1.68 5.29
N GLU A 168 -15.39 1.30 5.02
CA GLU A 168 -14.44 0.83 6.04
C GLU A 168 -13.27 1.82 6.20
N GLU A 169 -12.51 1.66 7.28
CA GLU A 169 -11.33 2.47 7.60
C GLU A 169 -10.05 1.65 7.46
N LEU A 170 -9.02 2.28 6.90
CA LEU A 170 -7.68 1.73 6.83
C LEU A 170 -6.67 2.78 7.34
N PRO A 171 -6.33 2.75 8.64
CA PRO A 171 -5.27 3.59 9.20
C PRO A 171 -3.91 3.18 8.64
N LEU A 172 -3.09 4.17 8.28
CA LEU A 172 -1.76 3.98 7.69
C LEU A 172 -0.71 4.80 8.43
N PRO A 173 0.52 4.28 8.61
CA PRO A 173 1.64 5.10 9.07
C PRO A 173 1.84 6.31 8.16
N GLY A 174 2.18 7.47 8.75
CA GLY A 174 2.19 8.74 8.05
C GLY A 174 3.03 8.77 6.76
N HIS A 175 4.21 8.14 6.75
CA HIS A 175 5.05 8.09 5.55
C HIS A 175 4.50 7.18 4.46
N ILE A 176 3.85 6.07 4.84
CA ILE A 176 3.16 5.17 3.91
C ILE A 176 1.96 5.87 3.30
N TYR A 177 1.19 6.62 4.10
CA TYR A 177 0.08 7.43 3.62
C TYR A 177 0.54 8.43 2.53
N GLU A 178 1.61 9.19 2.81
CA GLU A 178 2.19 10.15 1.85
C GLU A 178 2.66 9.46 0.55
N GLU A 179 3.27 8.27 0.67
CA GLU A 179 3.70 7.50 -0.48
C GLU A 179 2.50 7.00 -1.31
N VAL A 180 1.42 6.59 -0.67
CA VAL A 180 0.16 6.22 -1.34
C VAL A 180 -0.42 7.39 -2.12
N GLU A 181 -0.45 8.62 -1.56
CA GLU A 181 -0.90 9.82 -2.29
C GLU A 181 -0.07 10.06 -3.56
N CYS A 182 1.24 9.89 -3.44
CA CYS A 182 2.19 10.02 -4.53
C CYS A 182 1.96 8.96 -5.61
N VAL A 183 1.84 7.68 -5.21
CA VAL A 183 1.60 6.57 -6.14
C VAL A 183 0.28 6.73 -6.86
N LEU A 184 -0.81 7.08 -6.16
CA LEU A 184 -2.12 7.30 -6.77
C LEU A 184 -2.06 8.32 -7.90
N THR A 185 -1.35 9.43 -7.65
CA THR A 185 -1.19 10.53 -8.62
C THR A 185 -0.29 10.13 -9.78
N LYS A 186 0.83 9.45 -9.52
CA LYS A 186 1.73 8.95 -10.58
C LYS A 186 1.02 7.95 -11.50
N ARG A 187 0.35 6.96 -10.91
CA ARG A 187 -0.38 5.90 -11.61
C ARG A 187 -1.56 6.42 -12.42
N ASN A 188 -2.20 7.50 -11.97
CA ASN A 188 -3.26 8.15 -12.75
C ASN A 188 -2.75 8.62 -14.12
N VAL A 189 -1.51 9.10 -14.21
CA VAL A 189 -0.91 9.58 -15.47
C VAL A 189 -0.66 8.43 -16.45
N LEU A 190 -0.48 7.20 -15.96
CA LEU A 190 -0.28 6.00 -16.79
C LEU A 190 -1.54 5.62 -17.58
N LEU A 191 -2.71 5.97 -17.05
CA LEU A 191 -3.98 5.70 -17.73
C LEU A 191 -4.12 6.61 -18.96
N PRO A 192 -4.73 6.11 -20.06
CA PRO A 192 -5.16 6.95 -21.18
C PRO A 192 -5.95 8.15 -20.67
N LYS A 193 -5.79 9.33 -21.30
CA LYS A 193 -6.41 10.59 -20.83
C LYS A 193 -7.91 10.45 -20.54
N SER A 194 -8.64 9.73 -21.39
CA SER A 194 -10.08 9.47 -21.24
C SER A 194 -10.45 8.59 -20.05
N ALA A 195 -9.51 7.81 -19.51
CA ALA A 195 -9.70 6.87 -18.41
C ALA A 195 -9.20 7.40 -17.05
N ARG A 196 -8.58 8.60 -17.00
CA ARG A 196 -8.01 9.18 -15.76
C ARG A 196 -9.06 9.67 -14.78
N GLN A 197 -10.28 9.92 -15.24
CA GLN A 197 -11.33 10.51 -14.43
C GLN A 197 -12.68 9.88 -14.78
N PHE A 198 -13.49 9.62 -13.75
CA PHE A 198 -14.87 9.18 -13.88
C PHE A 198 -15.73 10.09 -12.98
N LYS A 199 -16.45 11.02 -13.60
CA LYS A 199 -17.18 12.10 -12.90
C LYS A 199 -16.25 12.85 -11.93
N GLU A 200 -16.58 12.92 -10.65
CA GLU A 200 -15.79 13.54 -9.58
C GLU A 200 -14.61 12.69 -9.08
N TRP A 201 -14.45 11.45 -9.59
CA TRP A 201 -13.43 10.51 -9.12
C TRP A 201 -12.23 10.47 -10.06
N LYS A 202 -11.02 10.46 -9.49
CA LYS A 202 -9.81 10.11 -10.23
C LYS A 202 -9.65 8.60 -10.26
N ALA A 203 -9.12 8.05 -11.34
CA ALA A 203 -8.84 6.61 -11.46
C ALA A 203 -7.36 6.32 -11.22
N SER A 204 -7.02 5.19 -10.60
CA SER A 204 -5.64 4.77 -10.42
C SER A 204 -5.52 3.24 -10.44
N LEU A 205 -4.28 2.77 -10.45
CA LEU A 205 -3.92 1.36 -10.45
C LEU A 205 -2.97 1.08 -9.29
N PHE A 206 -3.26 0.10 -8.45
CA PHE A 206 -2.30 -0.50 -7.52
C PHE A 206 -1.85 -1.85 -8.06
N HIS A 207 -0.58 -2.20 -7.91
CA HIS A 207 -0.08 -3.51 -8.29
C HIS A 207 -0.68 -4.56 -7.37
N VAL A 208 -0.92 -5.75 -7.91
CA VAL A 208 -1.35 -6.90 -7.13
C VAL A 208 -0.28 -7.96 -7.32
N PHE A 209 0.17 -8.52 -6.21
CA PHE A 209 1.18 -9.57 -6.19
C PHE A 209 0.74 -10.80 -7.02
N GLU A 210 1.68 -11.39 -7.76
CA GLU A 210 1.46 -12.61 -8.55
C GLU A 210 2.40 -13.74 -8.11
N GLU A 211 1.86 -14.94 -7.95
CA GLU A 211 2.62 -16.13 -7.54
C GLU A 211 3.48 -16.72 -8.67
N SER A 212 3.36 -16.22 -9.91
CA SER A 212 4.33 -16.53 -10.98
C SER A 212 5.72 -15.91 -10.74
N ASP A 213 5.91 -15.23 -9.62
CA ASP A 213 7.19 -14.77 -9.08
C ASP A 213 7.87 -15.85 -8.18
N PHE A 214 7.47 -17.14 -8.26
CA PHE A 214 8.07 -18.27 -7.54
C PHE A 214 8.61 -19.36 -8.47
#